data_AF-A0A9E5IV63-F1
#
_entry.id   AF-A0A9E5IV63-F1
#
_cell.length_a   1.000
_cell.length_b   1.000
_cell.length_c   1.000
_cell.angle_alpha   90.00
_cell.angle_beta   90.00
_cell.angle_gamma   90.00
#
_symmetry.space_group_name_H-M   'P 1'
#
loop_
_entity.id
_entity.type
_entity.pdbx_description
1 polymer ?
#
loop_
_entity_poly.entity_id
_entity_poly.type
_entity_poly.pdbx_seq_one_letter_code
_entity_poly.pdbx_strand_id
1 'polypeptide(L)'
;MRVVVSVARQYLGYGLPHADLIQEGNIGLMKAVKRYDPDQGVRLVSYAMHWIKAEIHEYILKNWRMVKVATTKAQRKLFFNLRSMKQGLKAEADEATGTHRDTLTAAQIDSMAKDLNVKREEVMEMETRMSGGDV
;
A
#
# COMPACT_ATOMS: atom_id res chain seq x y z
N MET A 1 18.73 -6.03 -11.53
CA MET A 1 17.65 -5.87 -10.52
C MET A 1 17.53 -4.43 -9.95
N ARG A 2 18.01 -3.36 -10.60
CA ARG A 2 17.97 -2.00 -9.99
C ARG A 2 16.56 -1.41 -9.92
N VAL A 3 15.71 -1.68 -10.93
CA VAL A 3 14.34 -1.15 -11.01
C VAL A 3 13.48 -1.71 -9.88
N VAL A 4 13.45 -3.04 -9.69
CA VAL A 4 12.63 -3.67 -8.64
C VAL A 4 12.99 -3.15 -7.25
N VAL A 5 14.28 -3.03 -6.93
CA VAL A 5 14.74 -2.49 -5.64
C VAL A 5 14.25 -1.05 -5.43
N SER A 6 14.34 -0.20 -6.46
CA SER A 6 13.86 1.18 -6.36
C SER A 6 12.35 1.28 -6.15
N VAL A 7 11.57 0.38 -6.77
CA VAL A 7 10.11 0.31 -6.60
C VAL A 7 9.76 -0.21 -5.21
N ALA A 8 10.39 -1.30 -4.75
CA ALA A 8 10.14 -1.90 -3.44
C ALA A 8 10.38 -0.93 -2.27
N ARG A 9 11.30 0.04 -2.43
CA ARG A 9 11.55 1.08 -1.40
C ARG A 9 10.34 1.98 -1.14
N GLN A 10 9.49 2.20 -2.13
CA GLN A 10 8.26 3.00 -1.99
C GLN A 10 7.21 2.30 -1.10
N TYR A 11 7.42 1.01 -0.83
CA TYR A 11 6.54 0.18 -0.02
C TYR A 11 7.12 -0.13 1.37
N LEU A 12 8.14 0.62 1.81
CA LEU A 12 8.61 0.52 3.19
C LEU A 12 7.57 1.10 4.16
N GLY A 13 7.56 0.59 5.39
CA GLY A 13 6.66 1.08 6.44
C GLY A 13 5.29 0.41 6.48
N TYR A 14 5.11 -0.75 5.83
CA TYR A 14 4.00 -1.70 6.07
C TYR A 14 4.34 -2.80 7.09
N GLY A 15 5.48 -2.70 7.78
CA GLY A 15 5.94 -3.71 8.76
C GLY A 15 6.51 -5.00 8.14
N LEU A 16 6.69 -5.01 6.81
CA LEU A 16 7.20 -6.18 6.07
C LEU A 16 8.70 -6.03 5.77
N PRO A 17 9.48 -7.12 5.77
CA PRO A 17 10.89 -7.08 5.40
C PRO A 17 11.11 -6.56 3.98
N HIS A 18 12.08 -5.66 3.80
CA HIS A 18 12.38 -5.10 2.48
C HIS A 18 12.79 -6.16 1.46
N ALA A 19 13.50 -7.19 1.91
CA ALA A 19 13.91 -8.31 1.07
C ALA A 19 12.69 -9.02 0.49
N ASP A 20 11.65 -9.27 1.28
CA ASP A 20 10.43 -9.94 0.81
C ASP A 20 9.71 -9.11 -0.24
N LEU A 21 9.61 -7.79 -0.05
CA LEU A 21 9.04 -6.88 -1.05
C LEU A 21 9.82 -6.91 -2.38
N ILE A 22 11.16 -7.02 -2.32
CA ILE A 22 11.98 -7.17 -3.52
C ILE A 22 11.71 -8.51 -4.21
N GLN A 23 11.58 -9.59 -3.44
CA GLN A 23 11.31 -10.93 -3.98
C GLN A 23 9.97 -10.97 -4.71
N GLU A 24 8.92 -10.40 -4.12
CA GLU A 24 7.60 -10.30 -4.75
C GLU A 24 7.62 -9.41 -5.99
N GLY A 25 8.37 -8.31 -5.94
CA GLY A 25 8.63 -7.49 -7.12
C GLY A 25 9.35 -8.26 -8.24
N ASN A 26 10.29 -9.15 -7.91
CA ASN A 26 10.97 -10.01 -8.87
C ASN A 26 10.01 -11.04 -9.49
N ILE A 27 9.06 -11.58 -8.70
CA ILE A 27 7.98 -12.44 -9.21
C ILE A 27 7.12 -11.66 -10.22
N GLY A 28 6.79 -10.40 -9.92
CA GLY A 28 6.08 -9.50 -10.84
C GLY A 28 6.86 -9.26 -12.14
N LEU A 29 8.17 -9.02 -12.04
CA LEU A 29 9.04 -8.88 -13.21
C LEU A 29 9.05 -10.16 -14.06
N MET A 30 9.17 -11.34 -13.45
CA MET A 30 9.12 -12.61 -14.19
C MET A 30 7.77 -12.81 -14.91
N LYS A 31 6.66 -12.45 -14.26
CA LYS A 31 5.31 -12.49 -14.86
C LYS A 31 5.20 -11.52 -16.04
N ALA A 32 5.81 -10.34 -15.95
CA ALA A 32 5.85 -9.37 -17.04
C ALA A 32 6.66 -9.89 -18.23
N VAL A 33 7.88 -10.38 -18.00
CA VAL A 33 8.77 -10.87 -19.05
C VAL A 33 8.11 -12.00 -19.85
N LYS A 34 7.39 -12.91 -19.18
CA LYS A 34 6.66 -14.00 -19.85
C LYS A 34 5.52 -13.56 -20.76
N ARG A 35 4.97 -12.36 -20.56
CA ARG A 35 3.79 -11.83 -21.28
C ARG A 35 4.12 -10.62 -22.15
N TYR A 36 5.38 -10.21 -22.15
CA TYR A 36 5.83 -9.04 -22.88
C TYR A 36 5.91 -9.35 -24.37
N ASP A 37 5.34 -8.47 -25.17
CA ASP A 37 5.40 -8.49 -26.62
C ASP A 37 6.19 -7.26 -27.11
N PRO A 38 7.41 -7.45 -27.66
CA PRO A 38 8.22 -6.36 -28.18
C PRO A 38 7.57 -5.59 -29.34
N ASP A 39 6.70 -6.23 -30.11
CA ASP A 39 6.11 -5.66 -31.32
C ASP A 39 5.06 -4.57 -31.01
N GLN A 40 4.60 -4.50 -29.75
CA GLN A 40 3.69 -3.46 -29.25
C GLN A 40 4.38 -2.09 -29.08
N GLY A 41 5.69 -1.97 -29.30
CA GLY A 41 6.42 -0.70 -29.27
C GLY A 41 6.61 -0.07 -27.87
N VAL A 42 6.21 -0.76 -26.80
CA VAL A 42 6.39 -0.29 -25.42
C VAL A 42 7.67 -0.91 -24.83
N ARG A 43 8.48 -0.13 -24.11
CA ARG A 43 9.67 -0.65 -23.43
C ARG A 43 9.29 -1.69 -22.37
N LEU A 44 10.01 -2.80 -22.29
CA LEU A 44 9.82 -3.85 -21.27
C LEU A 44 9.72 -3.28 -19.84
N VAL A 45 10.57 -2.31 -19.50
CA VAL A 45 10.55 -1.68 -18.17
C VAL A 45 9.18 -1.03 -17.90
N SER A 46 8.66 -0.26 -18.85
CA SER A 46 7.35 0.38 -18.73
C SER A 46 6.22 -0.64 -18.56
N TYR A 47 6.26 -1.74 -19.31
CA TYR A 47 5.31 -2.84 -19.18
C TYR A 47 5.42 -3.54 -17.81
N ALA A 48 6.64 -3.86 -17.38
CA ALA A 48 6.91 -4.58 -16.15
C ALA A 48 6.52 -3.80 -14.89
N MET A 49 6.54 -2.46 -14.92
CA MET A 49 6.17 -1.62 -13.78
C MET A 49 4.78 -1.95 -13.22
N HIS A 50 3.80 -2.23 -14.07
CA HIS A 50 2.45 -2.58 -13.61
C HIS A 50 2.43 -3.92 -12.86
N TRP A 51 3.14 -4.93 -13.37
CA TRP A 51 3.23 -6.24 -12.76
C TRP A 51 4.01 -6.22 -11.44
N ILE A 52 5.14 -5.50 -11.39
CA ILE A 52 5.96 -5.35 -10.18
C ILE A 52 5.11 -4.73 -9.06
N LYS A 53 4.42 -3.62 -9.34
CA LYS A 53 3.57 -2.95 -8.34
C LYS A 53 2.39 -3.82 -7.92
N ALA A 54 1.77 -4.53 -8.85
CA ALA A 54 0.63 -5.40 -8.56
C ALA A 54 1.01 -6.55 -7.61
N GLU A 55 2.13 -7.24 -7.84
CA GLU A 55 2.58 -8.32 -6.96
C GLU A 55 2.96 -7.81 -5.57
N ILE A 56 3.67 -6.69 -5.49
CA ILE A 56 4.01 -6.08 -4.20
C ILE A 56 2.74 -5.67 -3.43
N HIS A 57 1.78 -5.02 -4.08
CA HIS A 57 0.50 -4.67 -3.46
C HIS A 57 -0.25 -5.89 -2.94
N GLU A 58 -0.32 -6.95 -3.74
CA GLU A 58 -1.03 -8.18 -3.36
C GLU A 58 -0.34 -8.87 -2.18
N TYR A 59 1.00 -8.91 -2.16
CA TYR A 59 1.75 -9.43 -1.03
C TYR A 59 1.51 -8.63 0.25
N ILE A 60 1.55 -7.30 0.18
CA ILE A 60 1.27 -6.44 1.34
C ILE A 60 -0.14 -6.72 1.86
N LEU A 61 -1.16 -6.73 1.00
CA LEU A 61 -2.54 -6.99 1.40
C LEU A 61 -2.76 -8.39 2.00
N LYS A 62 -1.94 -9.37 1.63
CA LYS A 62 -2.03 -10.74 2.17
C LYS A 62 -1.23 -10.96 3.45
N ASN A 63 -0.18 -10.18 3.68
CA ASN A 63 0.81 -10.43 4.74
C ASN A 63 0.95 -9.27 5.73
N TRP A 64 0.18 -8.19 5.60
CA TRP A 64 0.17 -7.09 6.58
C TRP A 64 -0.29 -7.53 7.99
N ARG A 65 -0.86 -8.74 8.12
CA ARG A 65 -1.29 -9.37 9.38
C ARG A 65 -1.03 -10.87 9.36
N MET A 66 -0.93 -11.46 10.54
CA MET A 66 -0.84 -12.92 10.70
C MET A 66 -2.11 -13.63 10.24
N VAL A 67 -3.28 -13.08 10.59
CA VAL A 67 -4.60 -13.63 10.18
C VAL A 67 -5.03 -13.04 8.84
N LYS A 68 -5.21 -13.92 7.86
CA LYS A 68 -5.61 -13.55 6.49
C LYS A 68 -7.10 -13.28 6.42
N VAL A 69 -7.49 -12.12 5.88
CA VAL A 69 -8.88 -11.71 5.70
C VAL A 69 -9.13 -11.37 4.23
N ALA A 70 -10.26 -11.81 3.68
CA ALA A 70 -10.69 -11.41 2.34
C ALA A 70 -11.05 -9.92 2.33
N THR A 71 -10.53 -9.17 1.36
CA THR A 71 -10.75 -7.72 1.25
C THR A 71 -11.48 -7.37 -0.05
N THR A 72 -12.47 -6.48 0.05
CA THR A 72 -13.17 -5.95 -1.12
C THR A 72 -12.32 -4.91 -1.85
N LYS A 73 -12.70 -4.54 -3.09
CA LYS A 73 -12.02 -3.49 -3.87
C LYS A 73 -11.99 -2.15 -3.10
N ALA A 74 -13.07 -1.81 -2.42
CA ALA A 74 -13.17 -0.58 -1.64
C ALA A 74 -12.22 -0.61 -0.42
N GLN A 75 -12.16 -1.74 0.29
CA GLN A 75 -11.25 -1.94 1.42
C GLN A 75 -9.78 -1.91 1.01
N ARG A 76 -9.42 -2.51 -0.13
CA ARG A 76 -8.05 -2.42 -0.68
C ARG A 76 -7.65 -0.97 -0.95
N LYS A 77 -8.55 -0.18 -1.56
CA LYS A 77 -8.33 1.25 -1.81
C LYS A 77 -8.22 2.04 -0.51
N LEU A 78 -9.10 1.74 0.47
CA LEU A 78 -9.07 2.32 1.81
C LEU A 78 -7.72 2.09 2.50
N PHE A 79 -7.21 0.86 2.50
CA PHE A 79 -5.94 0.50 3.12
C PHE A 79 -4.76 1.35 2.61
N PHE A 80 -4.58 1.43 1.29
CA PHE A 80 -3.48 2.20 0.71
C PHE A 80 -3.66 3.72 0.88
N ASN A 81 -4.90 4.22 0.79
CA ASN A 81 -5.19 5.65 0.98
C ASN A 81 -4.96 6.09 2.44
N LEU A 82 -5.43 5.30 3.41
CA LEU A 82 -5.21 5.57 4.84
C LEU A 82 -3.71 5.68 5.16
N ARG A 83 -2.89 4.79 4.58
CA ARG A 83 -1.43 4.85 4.80
C ARG A 83 -0.82 6.12 4.24
N SER A 84 -1.18 6.49 3.00
CA SER A 84 -0.65 7.67 2.33
C SER A 84 -1.02 8.95 3.08
N MET A 85 -2.27 9.06 3.54
CA MET A 85 -2.73 10.21 4.32
C MET A 85 -2.02 10.30 5.68
N LYS A 86 -1.83 9.16 6.36
CA LYS A 86 -1.03 9.12 7.60
C LYS A 86 0.43 9.50 7.40
N GLN A 87 1.06 9.14 6.28
CA GLN A 87 2.42 9.62 5.97
C GLN A 87 2.46 11.13 5.76
N GLY A 88 1.51 11.68 5.02
CA GLY A 88 1.40 13.13 4.81
C GLY A 88 1.22 13.89 6.13
N LEU A 89 0.28 13.46 6.97
CA LEU A 89 0.03 14.06 8.28
C LEU A 89 1.23 13.96 9.22
N LYS A 90 1.99 12.86 9.18
CA LYS A 90 3.21 12.71 9.98
C LYS A 90 4.29 13.69 9.51
N ALA A 91 4.47 13.86 8.20
CA ALA A 91 5.43 14.81 7.64
C ALA A 91 5.07 16.27 8.01
N GLU A 92 3.77 16.62 8.01
CA GLU A 92 3.30 17.96 8.41
C GLU A 92 3.41 18.20 9.92
N ALA A 93 3.15 17.19 10.76
CA ALA A 93 3.22 17.31 12.21
C ALA A 93 4.65 17.43 12.77
N ASP A 94 5.63 16.80 12.10
CA ASP A 94 7.06 16.89 12.44
C ASP A 94 7.60 18.34 12.27
N GLU A 95 6.94 19.19 11.47
CA GLU A 95 7.32 20.60 11.27
C GLU A 95 6.64 21.59 12.23
N ALA A 96 5.45 21.28 12.76
CA ALA A 96 4.58 22.29 13.35
C ALA A 96 4.51 22.31 14.89
N THR A 97 4.60 21.18 15.61
CA THR A 97 4.26 21.21 17.05
C THR A 97 4.75 20.05 17.94
N GLY A 98 5.44 19.03 17.41
CA GLY A 98 5.89 17.88 18.21
C GLY A 98 4.75 17.02 18.81
N THR A 99 3.49 17.31 18.48
CA THR A 99 2.34 16.47 18.82
C THR A 99 2.15 15.41 17.74
N HIS A 100 2.59 14.19 18.02
CA HIS A 100 2.33 13.01 17.20
C HIS A 100 0.84 12.66 17.24
N ARG A 101 0.04 13.21 16.31
CA ARG A 101 -1.33 12.72 16.10
C ARG A 101 -1.28 11.48 15.19
N ASP A 102 -1.20 10.31 15.80
CA ASP A 102 -1.32 9.02 15.11
C ASP A 102 -2.76 8.66 14.71
N THR A 103 -3.74 9.52 15.02
CA THR A 103 -5.17 9.29 14.76
C THR A 103 -5.81 10.36 13.87
N LEU A 104 -6.66 9.91 12.94
CA LEU A 104 -7.46 10.70 12.03
C LEU A 104 -8.54 11.47 12.79
N THR A 105 -8.88 12.65 12.27
CA THR A 105 -10.03 13.41 12.76
C THR A 105 -11.34 12.78 12.30
N ALA A 106 -12.43 13.00 13.04
CA ALA A 106 -13.78 12.59 12.64
C ALA A 106 -14.15 13.07 11.22
N ALA A 107 -13.79 14.30 10.87
CA ALA A 107 -14.05 14.86 9.54
C ALA A 107 -13.28 14.12 8.43
N GLN A 108 -12.03 13.71 8.68
CA GLN A 108 -11.25 12.91 7.73
C GLN A 108 -11.86 11.52 7.53
N ILE A 109 -12.29 10.87 8.61
CA ILE A 109 -12.96 9.56 8.56
C ILE A 109 -14.24 9.65 7.71
N ASP A 110 -15.07 10.67 7.94
CA ASP A 110 -16.32 10.87 7.19
C ASP A 110 -16.07 11.17 5.71
N SER A 111 -15.07 11.99 5.40
CA SER A 111 -14.69 12.26 4.01
C SER A 111 -14.23 10.98 3.30
N MET A 112 -13.37 10.19 3.93
CA MET A 112 -12.86 8.94 3.35
C MET A 112 -13.96 7.90 3.15
N ALA A 113 -14.87 7.77 4.12
CA ALA A 113 -16.02 6.89 4.03
C ALA A 113 -16.88 7.24 2.80
N LYS A 114 -17.14 8.53 2.60
CA LYS A 114 -17.91 9.03 1.45
C LYS A 114 -17.18 8.80 0.12
N ASP A 115 -15.89 9.13 0.04
CA ASP A 115 -15.09 9.04 -1.19
C ASP A 115 -14.87 7.60 -1.66
N LEU A 116 -14.84 6.66 -0.70
CA LEU A 116 -14.61 5.24 -0.97
C LEU A 116 -15.88 4.41 -0.97
N ASN A 117 -17.03 5.04 -0.69
CA ASN A 117 -18.34 4.40 -0.54
C ASN A 117 -18.28 3.20 0.42
N VAL A 118 -17.68 3.42 1.59
CA VAL A 118 -17.56 2.45 2.69
C VAL A 118 -18.19 3.04 3.95
N LYS A 119 -18.56 2.19 4.89
CA LYS A 119 -19.10 2.66 6.17
C LYS A 119 -18.03 3.36 7.00
N ARG A 120 -18.43 4.32 7.84
CA ARG A 120 -17.53 5.01 8.77
C ARG A 120 -16.84 4.01 9.70
N GLU A 121 -17.57 3.00 10.14
CA GLU A 121 -17.07 1.92 10.98
C GLU A 121 -15.94 1.15 10.30
N GLU A 122 -16.01 0.92 8.98
CA GLU A 122 -14.94 0.24 8.24
C GLU A 122 -13.67 1.10 8.19
N VAL A 123 -13.79 2.42 8.08
CA VAL A 123 -12.63 3.35 8.12
C VAL A 123 -11.99 3.35 9.51
N MET A 124 -12.80 3.45 10.57
CA MET A 124 -12.30 3.42 11.95
C MET A 124 -11.67 2.07 12.30
N GLU A 125 -12.30 0.97 11.89
CA GLU A 125 -11.75 -0.38 12.07
C GLU A 125 -10.42 -0.50 11.33
N MET A 126 -10.36 -0.09 10.05
CA MET A 126 -9.13 -0.16 9.26
C MET A 126 -8.02 0.72 9.86
N GLU A 127 -8.35 1.92 10.34
CA GLU A 127 -7.39 2.81 10.97
C GLU A 127 -6.83 2.23 12.27
N THR A 128 -7.72 1.74 13.15
CA THR A 128 -7.34 1.07 14.39
C THR A 128 -6.42 -0.10 14.06
N ARG A 129 -6.81 -0.90 13.06
CA ARG A 129 -6.06 -2.04 12.57
C ARG A 129 -4.68 -1.69 11.99
N MET A 130 -4.48 -0.46 11.52
CA MET A 130 -3.21 0.04 10.97
C MET A 130 -2.34 0.77 12.00
N SER A 131 -2.91 1.28 13.09
CA SER A 131 -2.21 2.14 14.07
C SER A 131 -1.45 1.39 15.16
N GLY A 132 -1.80 0.14 15.49
CA GLY A 132 -1.03 -0.62 16.46
C GLY A 132 -1.64 -1.97 16.84
N GLY A 133 -0.75 -2.98 16.86
CA GLY A 133 -0.84 -4.20 17.67
C GLY A 133 -1.82 -5.26 17.19
N ASP A 134 -1.30 -6.38 16.66
CA ASP A 134 -1.94 -7.66 17.01
C ASP A 134 -1.93 -7.72 18.55
N VAL A 135 -3.12 -7.75 19.16
CA VAL A 135 -3.30 -8.14 20.56
C VAL A 135 -3.14 -9.65 20.66
#